data_AF-A0A946U9X0-F1
#
_entry.id   AF-A0A946U9X0-F1
#
_cell.length_a   1.000
_cell.length_b   1.000
_cell.length_c   1.000
_cell.angle_alpha   90.00
_cell.angle_beta   90.00
_cell.angle_gamma   90.00
#
_symmetry.space_group_name_H-M   'P 1'
#
loop_
_entity.id
_entity.type
_entity.pdbx_description
1 polymer ?
#
loop_
_entity_poly.entity_id
_entity_poly.type
_entity_poly.pdbx_seq_one_letter_code
_entity_poly.pdbx_strand_id
1 'polypeptide(L)' 'MTPWRLSMLFLLCLAAALAVGTSQAREIYRWVDVNGVVHFSDGAPPETAEGVKQIEIDE' A
#
# COMPACT_ATOMS: atom_id res chain seq x y z
N MET A 1 -5.09 -42.34 2.72
CA MET A 1 -4.68 -41.24 1.84
C MET A 1 -3.20 -41.43 1.53
N THR A 2 -2.79 -41.49 0.26
CA THR A 2 -1.38 -41.74 -0.07
C THR A 2 -0.50 -40.57 0.42
N PRO A 3 0.68 -40.84 1.00
CA PRO A 3 1.51 -39.82 1.66
C PRO A 3 1.90 -38.68 0.70
N TRP A 4 2.00 -38.99 -0.59
CA TRP A 4 2.23 -38.05 -1.67
C TRP A 4 1.18 -36.93 -1.75
N ARG A 5 -0.10 -37.26 -1.51
CA ARG A 5 -1.19 -36.27 -1.56
C ARG A 5 -1.13 -35.31 -0.38
N LEU A 6 -0.62 -35.77 0.77
CA LEU A 6 -0.45 -34.92 1.95
C LEU A 6 0.71 -33.95 1.78
N SER A 7 1.85 -34.43 1.24
CA SER A 7 3.00 -33.57 0.92
C SER A 7 2.66 -32.51 -0.13
N MET A 8 1.89 -32.89 -1.16
CA MET A 8 1.46 -31.97 -2.22
C MET A 8 0.50 -30.89 -1.69
N LEU A 9 -0.45 -31.25 -0.82
CA LEU A 9 -1.32 -30.28 -0.16
C LEU A 9 -0.55 -29.34 0.76
N PHE A 10 0.45 -29.85 1.48
CA PHE A 10 1.30 -29.03 2.35
C PHE A 10 2.10 -27.99 1.56
N LEU A 11 2.71 -28.40 0.43
CA LEU A 11 3.41 -27.50 -0.49
C LEU A 11 2.49 -26.43 -1.07
N LEU A 12 1.25 -26.80 -1.43
CA LEU A 12 0.26 -25.86 -1.96
C LEU A 12 -0.14 -24.80 -0.93
N CYS A 13 -0.39 -25.21 0.32
CA CYS A 13 -0.70 -24.29 1.42
C CYS A 13 0.47 -23.34 1.72
N LEU A 14 1.71 -23.84 1.69
CA LEU A 14 2.89 -23.02 1.93
C LEU A 14 3.08 -21.96 0.83
N ALA A 15 2.85 -22.33 -0.44
CA ALA A 15 2.92 -21.40 -1.55
C ALA A 15 1.82 -20.31 -1.46
N ALA A 16 0.61 -20.67 -1.04
CA ALA A 16 -0.48 -19.72 -0.85
C ALA A 16 -0.21 -18.71 0.28
N ALA A 17 0.45 -19.14 1.36
CA ALA A 17 0.81 -18.26 2.47
C ALA A 17 1.88 -17.22 2.06
N LEU A 18 2.80 -17.59 1.17
CA LEU A 18 3.84 -16.69 0.65
C LEU A 18 3.30 -15.66 -0.37
N ALA A 19 2.11 -15.90 -0.93
CA ALA A 19 1.47 -15.01 -1.89
C ALA A 19 0.70 -13.84 -1.24
N VAL A 20 0.66 -13.75 0.10
CA VAL A 20 0.11 -12.58 0.80
C VAL A 20 1.13 -11.44 0.70
N GLY A 21 1.12 -10.75 -0.43
CA GLY A 21 1.75 -9.45 -0.57
C GLY A 21 0.98 -8.44 0.27
N THR A 22 1.65 -7.80 1.23
CA THR A 22 1.07 -6.66 1.94
C THR A 22 1.01 -5.49 0.96
N SER A 23 -0.15 -5.24 0.34
CA SER A 23 -0.42 -3.97 -0.33
C SER A 23 -0.41 -2.89 0.76
N GLN A 24 0.73 -2.22 0.91
CA GLN A 24 0.81 -1.06 1.79
C GLN A 24 0.20 0.10 1.03
N ALA A 25 -1.05 0.47 1.35
CA ALA A 25 -1.66 1.69 0.88
C ALA A 25 -0.72 2.85 1.25
N ARG A 26 -0.07 3.44 0.25
CA ARG A 26 0.86 4.54 0.46
C ARG A 26 0.03 5.81 0.52
N GLU A 27 -0.09 6.39 1.71
CA GLU A 27 -0.76 7.68 1.89
C GLU A 27 0.04 8.76 1.13
N ILE A 28 -0.53 9.28 0.05
CA ILE A 28 0.04 10.43 -0.66
C ILE A 28 -0.72 11.67 -0.23
N TYR A 29 -0.01 12.63 0.35
CA TYR A 29 -0.55 13.92 0.73
C TYR A 29 -0.55 14.84 -0.48
N ARG A 30 -1.69 15.46 -0.77
CA ARG A 30 -1.82 16.53 -1.77
C ARG A 30 -2.20 17.84 -1.10
N TRP A 31 -1.48 18.90 -1.39
CA TRP A 31 -1.80 20.25 -0.93
C TRP A 31 -1.48 21.31 -1.99
N VAL A 32 -1.95 22.53 -1.75
CA VAL A 32 -1.65 23.70 -2.57
C VAL A 32 -0.80 24.65 -1.74
N ASP A 33 0.31 25.12 -2.31
CA ASP A 33 1.15 26.12 -1.64
C ASP A 33 0.64 27.55 -1.85
N VAL A 34 1.31 28.52 -1.21
CA VAL A 34 0.97 29.95 -1.29
C VAL A 34 1.06 30.54 -2.70
N ASN A 35 1.78 29.89 -3.62
CA ASN A 35 1.91 30.30 -5.03
C ASN A 35 0.87 29.61 -5.92
N GLY A 36 -0.03 28.80 -5.36
CA GLY A 36 -1.03 28.04 -6.10
C GLY A 36 -0.50 26.76 -6.74
N VAL A 37 0.71 26.31 -6.38
CA VAL A 37 1.31 25.09 -6.95
C VAL A 37 0.83 23.87 -6.18
N VAL A 38 0.45 22.82 -6.92
CA VAL A 38 0.01 21.54 -6.36
C VAL A 38 1.22 20.67 -6.07
N HIS A 39 1.35 20.21 -4.82
CA HIS A 39 2.41 19.31 -4.37
C HIS A 39 1.86 17.93 -4.01
N PHE A 40 2.70 16.91 -4.17
CA PHE A 40 2.44 15.53 -3.76
C PHE A 40 3.64 15.03 -2.97
N SER A 41 3.43 14.47 -1.78
CA SER A 41 4.50 13.90 -0.94
C SER A 41 4.01 12.70 -0.16
N ASP A 42 4.91 11.77 0.11
CA ASP A 42 4.72 10.65 1.04
C ASP A 42 5.05 11.03 2.50
N GLY A 43 5.54 12.26 2.73
CA GLY A 43 5.70 12.87 4.05
C GLY A 43 4.65 13.94 4.34
N ALA A 44 4.41 14.21 5.63
CA ALA A 44 3.45 15.21 6.08
C ALA A 44 3.71 16.60 5.45
N PRO A 45 2.66 17.33 5.04
CA PRO A 45 2.81 18.65 4.46
C PRO A 45 3.35 19.65 5.49
N PRO A 46 4.09 20.71 5.06
CA PRO A 46 4.48 21.80 5.94
C PRO A 46 3.25 22.53 6.50
N GLU A 47 3.34 23.06 7.73
CA GLU A 47 2.20 23.71 8.44
C GLU A 47 1.54 24.86 7.66
N THR A 48 2.26 25.45 6.70
CA THR A 48 1.77 26.53 5.84
C THR A 48 0.91 26.04 4.66
N ALA A 49 0.65 24.75 4.55
CA ALA A 49 -0.13 24.16 3.48
C ALA A 49 -1.64 24.30 3.72
N GLU A 50 -2.35 24.95 2.78
CA GLU A 50 -3.81 25.01 2.79
C GLU A 50 -4.41 23.93 1.89
N GLY A 51 -5.55 23.36 2.29
CA GLY A 51 -6.31 22.41 1.45
C GLY A 51 -5.71 21.00 1.35
N VAL A 52 -5.11 20.49 2.44
CA VAL A 52 -4.59 19.12 2.53
C VAL A 52 -5.72 18.11 2.29
N LYS A 53 -5.65 17.37 1.18
CA LYS A 53 -6.46 16.16 0.96
C LYS A 53 -5.53 14.96 0.95
N GLN A 54 -5.78 14.03 1.86
CA GLN A 54 -5.15 12.70 1.86
C GLN A 54 -5.74 11.93 0.68
N ILE A 55 -4.88 11.46 -0.21
CA ILE A 55 -5.28 10.61 -1.34
C ILE A 55 -4.80 9.21 -0.99
N GLU A 56 -5.75 8.33 -0.70
CA GLU A 56 -5.50 6.89 -0.66
C GLU A 56 -5.41 6.43 -2.12
N ILE A 57 -4.23 5.97 -2.54
CA ILE A 57 -4.05 5.38 -3.86
C ILE A 57 -4.14 3.87 -3.67
N ASP A 58 -5.27 3.30 -4.09
CA ASP A 58 -5.41 1.87 -4.31
C ASP A 58 -4.72 1.51 -5.63
N GLU A 59 -3.73 0.61 -5.55
CA GLU A 59 -2.98 0.06 -6.70
C GLU A 59 -3.77 -1.03 -7.45
#